data_AF-A0A7V8BG68-F1
#
_entry.id   AF-A0A7V8BG68-F1
#
_cell.length_a   1.000
_cell.length_b   1.000
_cell.length_c   1.000
_cell.angle_alpha   90.00
_cell.angle_beta   90.00
_cell.angle_gamma   90.00
#
_symmetry.space_group_name_H-M   'P 1'
#
loop_
_entity.id
_entity.type
_entity.pdbx_description
1 polymer ?
#
loop_
_entity_poly.entity_id
_entity_poly.type
_entity_poly.pdbx_seq_one_letter_code
_entity_poly.pdbx_strand_id
1 'polypeptide(L)'
;MQRDLQISSYVLDMMLRHAEREYPNEACGIVIGPKEKRVAIGVFPVKNIQDELHAKDPQRYPREAKTAYQMDPKEVRIVEKEAESKGFE
;
A
#
# COMPACT_ATOMS: atom_id res chain seq x y z
N MET A 1 21.70 8.24 14.35
CA MET A 1 20.86 7.27 13.60
C MET A 1 19.54 7.96 13.30
N GLN A 2 19.27 8.29 12.03
CA GLN A 2 18.06 9.02 11.63
C GLN A 2 16.85 8.13 11.86
N ARG A 3 15.93 8.54 12.74
CA ARG A 3 14.75 7.75 13.10
C ARG A 3 13.56 8.01 12.17
N ASP A 4 13.46 9.22 11.64
CA ASP A 4 12.29 9.66 10.90
C ASP A 4 12.33 9.21 9.43
N LEU A 5 11.18 8.83 8.90
CA LEU A 5 10.97 8.59 7.48
C LEU A 5 10.74 9.93 6.78
N GLN A 6 11.59 10.27 5.81
CA GLN A 6 11.36 11.43 4.97
C GLN A 6 10.43 11.06 3.82
N ILE A 7 9.33 11.77 3.68
CA ILE A 7 8.38 11.61 2.58
C ILE A 7 8.34 12.91 1.81
N SER A 8 8.59 12.86 0.50
CA SER A 8 8.46 14.07 -0.33
C SER A 8 7.00 14.51 -0.42
N SER A 9 6.75 15.80 -0.60
CA SER A 9 5.38 16.31 -0.81
C SER A 9 4.68 15.65 -2.00
N TYR A 10 5.43 15.27 -3.04
CA TYR A 10 4.91 14.53 -4.19
C TYR A 10 4.40 13.13 -3.80
N VAL A 11 5.17 12.36 -3.03
CA VAL A 11 4.75 11.03 -2.57
C VAL A 11 3.55 11.15 -1.63
N LEU A 12 3.55 12.13 -0.73
CA LEU A 12 2.43 12.39 0.16
C LEU A 12 1.15 12.75 -0.61
N ASP A 13 1.22 13.63 -1.61
CA ASP A 13 0.06 13.99 -2.46
C ASP A 13 -0.51 12.77 -3.19
N MET A 14 0.35 11.88 -3.69
CA MET A 14 -0.08 10.64 -4.33
C MET A 14 -0.79 9.70 -3.34
N MET A 15 -0.32 9.61 -2.09
CA MET A 15 -0.99 8.85 -1.03
C MET A 15 -2.36 9.44 -0.69
N LEU A 16 -2.45 10.77 -0.55
CA LEU A 16 -3.70 11.46 -0.23
C LEU A 16 -4.75 11.27 -1.33
N ARG A 17 -4.37 11.44 -2.60
CA ARG A 17 -5.26 11.19 -3.75
C ARG A 17 -5.70 9.74 -3.84
N HIS A 18 -4.85 8.79 -3.43
CA HIS A 18 -5.25 7.38 -3.35
C HIS A 18 -6.30 7.18 -2.25
N ALA A 19 -6.06 7.72 -1.06
CA ALA A 19 -7.02 7.66 0.04
C ALA A 19 -8.38 8.29 -0.32
N GLU A 20 -8.39 9.43 -1.01
CA GLU A 20 -9.61 10.09 -1.49
C GLU A 20 -10.38 9.23 -2.51
N ARG A 21 -9.67 8.53 -3.39
CA ARG A 21 -10.28 7.67 -4.42
C ARG A 21 -10.91 6.40 -3.85
N GLU A 22 -10.29 5.83 -2.82
CA GLU A 22 -10.78 4.60 -2.20
C GLU A 22 -11.93 4.87 -1.22
N TYR A 23 -12.07 6.10 -0.71
CA TYR A 23 -13.14 6.43 0.23
C TYR A 23 -14.53 6.05 -0.32
N PRO A 24 -15.38 5.34 0.45
CA PRO A 24 -15.31 5.11 1.90
C PRO A 24 -14.48 3.89 2.36
N ASN A 25 -13.86 3.15 1.44
CA ASN A 25 -13.04 1.99 1.76
C ASN A 25 -11.66 2.39 2.28
N GLU A 26 -11.03 1.47 3.02
CA GLU A 26 -9.62 1.61 3.38
C GLU A 26 -8.75 1.54 2.13
N ALA A 27 -7.91 2.56 1.96
CA ALA A 27 -6.85 2.55 0.99
C ALA A 27 -5.65 1.76 1.51
N CYS A 28 -5.13 0.84 0.69
CA CYS A 28 -3.85 0.19 0.92
C CYS A 28 -2.88 0.42 -0.24
N GLY A 29 -1.60 0.34 0.04
CA GLY A 29 -0.52 0.51 -0.93
C GLY A 29 0.84 0.31 -0.29
N ILE A 30 1.88 0.33 -1.12
CA ILE A 30 3.26 0.12 -0.71
C ILE A 30 4.06 1.39 -1.00
N VAL A 31 4.87 1.83 -0.04
CA VAL A 31 5.80 2.94 -0.18
C VAL A 31 7.20 2.36 -0.25
N ILE A 32 7.97 2.76 -1.27
CA ILE A 32 9.33 2.22 -1.50
C ILE A 32 10.40 3.30 -1.45
N GLY A 33 11.62 2.87 -1.09
CA GLY A 33 12.78 3.75 -1.03
C GLY A 33 14.13 3.04 -1.05
N PRO A 34 15.24 3.78 -1.15
CA PRO A 34 16.58 3.19 -1.13
C PRO A 34 16.86 2.50 0.21
N LYS A 35 17.35 1.25 0.18
CA LYS A 35 17.59 0.42 1.39
C LYS A 35 18.43 1.11 2.48
N GLU A 36 19.42 1.89 2.07
CA GLU A 36 20.35 2.58 2.98
C GLU A 36 19.83 3.94 3.49
N LYS A 37 18.64 4.39 3.04
CA LYS A 37 18.09 5.71 3.37
C LYS A 37 16.63 5.60 3.81
N ARG A 38 16.29 6.22 4.94
CA ARG A 38 14.88 6.38 5.37
C ARG A 38 14.17 7.48 4.58
N VAL A 39 14.04 7.29 3.27
CA VAL A 39 13.39 8.22 2.36
C VAL A 39 12.43 7.45 1.45
N ALA A 40 11.15 7.84 1.48
CA ALA A 40 10.14 7.40 0.54
C ALA A 40 10.23 8.19 -0.77
N ILE A 41 10.39 7.47 -1.88
CA ILE A 41 10.50 8.07 -3.23
C ILE A 41 9.48 7.52 -4.22
N GLY A 42 8.75 6.46 -3.87
CA GLY A 42 7.67 5.90 -4.67
C GLY A 42 6.52 5.43 -3.80
N VAL A 43 5.31 5.51 -4.34
CA VAL A 43 4.10 4.92 -3.76
C VAL A 43 3.34 4.17 -4.83
N PHE A 44 2.88 2.97 -4.47
CA PHE A 44 2.17 2.05 -5.33
C PHE A 44 0.84 1.72 -4.67
N PRO A 45 -0.28 2.30 -5.15
CA PRO A 45 -1.61 1.80 -4.83
C PRO A 45 -1.67 0.29 -5.05
N VAL A 46 -2.24 -0.43 -4.09
CA VAL A 46 -2.49 -1.87 -4.22
C VAL A 46 -3.97 -2.11 -3.96
N LYS A 47 -4.58 -2.96 -4.77
CA LYS A 47 -5.99 -3.33 -4.64
C LYS A 47 -6.27 -3.93 -3.26
N ASN A 48 -7.28 -3.38 -2.59
CA ASN A 48 -7.88 -3.96 -1.41
C ASN A 48 -8.87 -5.07 -1.82
N ILE A 49 -8.52 -6.34 -1.56
CA ILE A 49 -9.36 -7.51 -1.87
C ILE A 49 -10.23 -7.95 -0.69
N GLN A 50 -10.37 -7.12 0.36
CA GLN A 50 -11.09 -7.48 1.57
C GLN A 50 -12.55 -7.87 1.32
N ASP A 51 -13.28 -7.13 0.48
CA ASP A 51 -14.68 -7.46 0.16
C ASP A 51 -14.81 -8.79 -0.60
N GLU A 52 -13.85 -9.10 -1.47
CA GLU A 52 -13.83 -10.40 -2.17
C GLU A 52 -13.60 -11.56 -1.20
N LEU A 53 -12.79 -11.35 -0.16
CA LEU A 53 -12.54 -12.35 0.88
C LEU A 53 -13.74 -12.47 1.83
N HIS A 54 -14.32 -11.34 2.24
CA HIS A 54 -15.55 -11.30 3.02
C HIS A 54 -16.68 -12.04 2.31
N ALA A 55 -16.90 -11.78 1.01
CA ALA A 55 -17.94 -12.45 0.24
C ALA A 55 -17.73 -13.98 0.11
N LYS A 56 -16.47 -14.44 0.11
CA LYS A 56 -16.13 -15.88 0.02
C LYS A 56 -16.26 -16.59 1.36
N ASP A 57 -15.82 -15.96 2.45
CA ASP A 57 -15.84 -16.53 3.79
C ASP A 57 -16.01 -15.40 4.84
N PRO A 58 -17.27 -14.98 5.08
CA PRO A 58 -17.55 -13.89 6.03
C PRO A 58 -17.17 -14.25 7.47
N GLN A 59 -17.08 -15.53 7.82
CA GLN A 59 -16.72 -15.95 9.18
C GLN A 59 -15.22 -15.77 9.41
N ARG A 60 -14.39 -16.12 8.41
CA ARG A 60 -12.93 -15.91 8.47
C ARG A 60 -12.52 -14.46 8.26
N TYR A 61 -13.25 -13.74 7.41
CA TYR A 61 -12.98 -12.34 7.06
C TYR A 61 -14.16 -11.45 7.45
N PRO A 62 -14.45 -11.24 8.75
CA PRO A 62 -15.71 -10.60 9.19
C PRO A 62 -15.83 -9.10 8.90
N ARG A 63 -14.73 -8.44 8.49
CA ARG A 63 -14.72 -7.02 8.17
C ARG A 63 -14.85 -6.80 6.66
N GLU A 64 -15.56 -5.75 6.27
CA GLU A 64 -15.60 -5.26 4.89
C GLU A 64 -14.46 -4.26 4.63
N ALA A 65 -14.21 -3.96 3.35
CA ALA A 65 -13.14 -3.07 2.89
C ALA A 65 -13.19 -1.68 3.52
N LYS A 66 -14.37 -1.26 4.01
CA LYS A 66 -14.57 -0.02 4.78
C LYS A 66 -13.73 0.08 6.06
N THR A 67 -13.37 -1.05 6.67
CA THR A 67 -12.70 -1.09 7.99
C THR A 67 -11.55 -2.08 8.08
N ALA A 68 -11.16 -2.65 6.94
CA ALA A 68 -10.07 -3.58 6.83
C ALA A 68 -9.52 -3.57 5.39
N TYR A 69 -8.25 -3.95 5.26
CA TYR A 69 -7.66 -4.24 3.98
C TYR A 69 -7.00 -5.62 3.98
N GLN A 70 -7.01 -6.22 2.79
CA GLN A 70 -6.07 -7.26 2.43
C GLN A 70 -5.51 -6.89 1.06
N MET A 71 -4.20 -6.75 0.95
CA MET A 71 -3.56 -6.44 -0.33
C MET A 71 -3.64 -7.63 -1.30
N ASP A 72 -3.87 -7.37 -2.59
CA ASP A 72 -3.73 -8.39 -3.63
C ASP A 72 -2.28 -8.90 -3.68
N PRO A 73 -2.02 -10.19 -3.34
CA PRO A 73 -0.66 -10.72 -3.34
C PRO A 73 0.06 -10.66 -4.69
N LYS A 74 -0.68 -10.60 -5.80
CA LYS A 74 -0.10 -10.47 -7.14
C LYS A 74 0.49 -9.09 -7.35
N GLU A 75 -0.24 -8.05 -6.94
CA GLU A 75 0.22 -6.66 -7.06
C GLU A 75 1.39 -6.39 -6.11
N VAL A 76 1.34 -6.92 -4.87
CA VAL A 76 2.48 -6.87 -3.95
C VAL A 76 3.75 -7.42 -4.60
N ARG A 77 3.68 -8.61 -5.21
CA ARG A 77 4.82 -9.23 -5.90
C ARG A 77 5.34 -8.42 -7.09
N ILE A 78 4.47 -7.67 -7.76
CA ILE A 78 4.88 -6.79 -8.87
C ILE A 78 5.69 -5.62 -8.30
N VAL A 79 5.19 -4.99 -7.23
CA VAL A 79 5.88 -3.86 -6.58
C VAL A 79 7.22 -4.31 -5.99
N GLU A 80 7.27 -5.45 -5.30
CA GLU A 80 8.50 -6.02 -4.75
C GLU A 80 9.58 -6.20 -5.84
N LYS A 81 9.21 -6.79 -6.99
CA LYS A 81 10.13 -6.96 -8.12
C LYS A 81 10.59 -5.63 -8.71
N GLU A 82 9.70 -4.65 -8.80
CA GLU A 82 10.05 -3.32 -9.29
C GLU A 82 11.02 -2.62 -8.34
N ALA A 83 10.75 -2.66 -7.03
CA ALA A 83 11.61 -2.09 -6.01
C ALA A 83 12.99 -2.74 -6.04
N GLU A 84 13.05 -4.07 -6.06
CA GLU A 84 14.30 -4.82 -6.06
C GLU A 84 15.15 -4.50 -7.30
N SER A 85 14.52 -4.40 -8.48
CA SER A 85 15.22 -4.03 -9.73
C SER A 85 15.86 -2.64 -9.70
N LYS A 86 15.40 -1.76 -8.81
CA LYS A 86 15.89 -0.39 -8.61
C LYS A 86 16.79 -0.26 -7.37
N GLY A 87 17.07 -1.36 -6.66
CA GLY A 87 17.82 -1.35 -5.42
C GLY A 87 17.06 -0.74 -4.23
N PHE A 88 15.73 -0.75 -4.29
CA PHE A 88 14.84 -0.25 -3.26
C PHE A 88 14.26 -1.39 -2.41
N GLU A 89 13.62 -1.02 -1.30
CA GLU A 89 12.75 -1.85 -0.46
C GLU A 89 11.40 -1.17 -0.23
#